data_AF-A0A243SD44-F1
#
_entry.id   AF-A0A243SD44-F1
#
_cell.length_a   1.000
_cell.length_b   1.000
_cell.length_c   1.000
_cell.angle_alpha   90.00
_cell.angle_beta   90.00
_cell.angle_gamma   90.00
#
_symmetry.space_group_name_H-M   'P 1'
#
loop_
_entity.id
_entity.type
_entity.pdbx_description
1 polymer ?
#
loop_
_entity_poly.entity_id
_entity_poly.type
_entity_poly.pdbx_seq_one_letter_code
_entity_poly.pdbx_strand_id
1 'polypeptide(L)'
;MLALMQLVFRFGYFQFENVTLALKDWQYLLLVLSSVCIAAGGYVINDIFDQGTDAINKPSRMTVGKSISESQAYNLYVGLTIVGVGIGFYLSNVISKPGFASIFVLIAATLYLYATSLKQMLLIGNVIVALLLSFSVVIIGVFDLYPATGPDNKQQMGILFSILLDYAVFAFMINFMREIVKDIEDNDGDFNQGMYTLPIAIGKSRAAKTVFALSFIPLATILYYIN
;
A
#
# COMPACT_ATOMS: atom_id res chain seq x y z
N MET A 1 -2.88 -9.67 1.54
CA MET A 1 -3.86 -8.79 2.21
C MET A 1 -4.47 -7.79 1.23
N LEU A 2 -3.66 -7.02 0.47
CA LEU A 2 -4.14 -6.05 -0.53
C LEU A 2 -5.19 -6.62 -1.50
N ALA A 3 -4.87 -7.70 -2.22
CA ALA A 3 -5.80 -8.30 -3.19
C ALA A 3 -7.11 -8.77 -2.54
N LEU A 4 -7.02 -9.36 -1.33
CA LEU A 4 -8.19 -9.80 -0.59
C LEU A 4 -9.11 -8.64 -0.25
N MET A 5 -8.57 -7.51 0.22
CA MET A 5 -9.38 -6.32 0.52
C MET A 5 -10.10 -5.81 -0.73
N GLN A 6 -9.40 -5.71 -1.87
CA GLN A 6 -10.01 -5.30 -3.13
C GLN A 6 -11.14 -6.24 -3.56
N LEU A 7 -10.89 -7.56 -3.54
CA LEU A 7 -11.91 -8.55 -3.89
C LEU A 7 -13.12 -8.50 -2.94
N VAL A 8 -12.91 -8.32 -1.64
CA VAL A 8 -14.00 -8.22 -0.64
C VAL A 8 -14.86 -6.98 -0.89
N PHE A 9 -14.28 -5.82 -1.18
CA PHE A 9 -15.09 -4.63 -1.48
C PHE A 9 -15.93 -4.81 -2.74
N ARG A 10 -15.32 -5.34 -3.81
CA ARG A 10 -16.02 -5.51 -5.08
C ARG A 10 -17.10 -6.58 -5.01
N PHE A 11 -16.72 -7.80 -4.66
CA PHE A 11 -17.60 -8.98 -4.73
C PHE A 11 -18.36 -9.22 -3.44
N GLY A 12 -17.85 -8.75 -2.30
CA GLY A 12 -18.47 -8.91 -0.98
C GLY A 12 -19.33 -7.74 -0.54
N TYR A 13 -19.20 -6.55 -1.16
CA TYR A 13 -19.97 -5.36 -0.79
C TYR A 13 -20.69 -4.73 -1.98
N PHE A 14 -19.99 -4.16 -2.96
CA PHE A 14 -20.62 -3.37 -4.03
C PHE A 14 -21.62 -4.13 -4.90
N GLN A 15 -21.38 -5.42 -5.16
CA GLN A 15 -22.36 -6.23 -5.91
C GLN A 15 -23.69 -6.42 -5.17
N PHE A 16 -23.71 -6.31 -3.84
CA PHE A 16 -24.94 -6.42 -3.05
C PHE A 16 -25.70 -5.09 -2.94
N GLU A 17 -25.05 -3.96 -3.22
CA GLU A 17 -25.63 -2.62 -3.16
C GLU A 17 -26.41 -2.22 -4.43
N ASN A 18 -26.60 -3.16 -5.38
CA ASN A 18 -27.32 -2.97 -6.65
C ASN A 18 -26.86 -1.74 -7.46
N VAL A 19 -25.58 -1.38 -7.36
CA VAL A 19 -25.01 -0.26 -8.09
C VAL A 19 -24.43 -0.68 -9.44
N THR A 20 -24.53 0.21 -10.43
CA THR A 20 -23.80 0.04 -11.69
C THR A 20 -22.34 0.41 -11.48
N LEU A 21 -21.44 -0.49 -11.88
CA LEU A 21 -20.00 -0.32 -11.69
C LEU A 21 -19.30 -0.14 -13.04
N ALA A 22 -18.17 0.57 -13.04
CA ALA A 22 -17.50 0.96 -14.28
C ALA A 22 -16.78 -0.21 -14.96
N LEU A 23 -16.15 -1.08 -14.18
CA LEU A 23 -15.38 -2.21 -14.70
C LEU A 23 -16.22 -3.49 -14.77
N LYS A 24 -16.00 -4.30 -15.81
CA LYS A 24 -16.42 -5.71 -15.83
C LYS A 24 -15.56 -6.51 -14.85
N ASP A 25 -16.05 -7.66 -14.39
CA ASP A 25 -15.35 -8.44 -13.37
C ASP A 25 -13.92 -8.84 -13.78
N TRP A 26 -13.68 -9.23 -15.03
CA TRP A 26 -12.32 -9.52 -15.51
C TRP A 26 -11.42 -8.28 -15.59
N GLN A 27 -11.99 -7.09 -15.87
CA GLN A 27 -11.25 -5.82 -15.84
C GLN A 27 -10.93 -5.40 -14.42
N TYR A 28 -11.83 -5.71 -13.48
CA TYR A 28 -11.57 -5.53 -12.06
C TYR A 28 -10.46 -6.48 -11.57
N LEU A 29 -10.46 -7.75 -11.99
CA LEU A 29 -9.35 -8.66 -11.69
C LEU A 29 -8.02 -8.17 -12.27
N LEU A 30 -8.03 -7.48 -13.41
CA LEU A 30 -6.85 -6.78 -13.93
C LEU A 30 -6.41 -5.63 -13.00
N LEU A 31 -7.34 -4.86 -12.41
CA LEU A 31 -7.00 -3.81 -11.44
C LEU A 31 -6.32 -4.41 -10.20
N VAL A 32 -6.83 -5.55 -9.72
CA VAL A 32 -6.22 -6.29 -8.61
C VAL A 32 -4.83 -6.79 -8.99
N LEU A 33 -4.70 -7.41 -10.17
CA LEU A 33 -3.40 -7.88 -10.67
C LEU A 33 -2.40 -6.73 -10.81
N SER A 34 -2.81 -5.59 -11.35
CA SER A 34 -1.98 -4.39 -11.45
C SER A 34 -1.46 -3.95 -10.08
N SER A 35 -2.35 -3.86 -9.09
CA SER A 35 -2.00 -3.47 -7.72
C SER A 35 -1.03 -4.48 -7.08
N VAL A 36 -1.25 -5.78 -7.29
CA VAL A 36 -0.36 -6.84 -6.80
C VAL A 36 1.01 -6.78 -7.47
N CYS A 37 1.08 -6.59 -8.79
CA CYS A 37 2.33 -6.49 -9.52
C CYS A 37 3.16 -5.28 -9.04
N ILE A 38 2.54 -4.11 -8.87
CA ILE A 38 3.25 -2.92 -8.38
C ILE A 38 3.73 -3.13 -6.93
N ALA A 39 2.87 -3.67 -6.06
CA ALA A 39 3.26 -3.96 -4.68
C ALA A 39 4.39 -5.00 -4.62
N ALA A 40 4.33 -6.06 -5.42
CA ALA A 40 5.37 -7.07 -5.52
C ALA A 40 6.69 -6.49 -6.05
N GLY A 41 6.63 -5.62 -7.06
CA GLY A 41 7.80 -4.86 -7.52
C GLY A 41 8.40 -4.00 -6.39
N GLY A 42 7.54 -3.32 -5.62
CA GLY A 42 7.93 -2.58 -4.41
C GLY A 42 8.66 -3.41 -3.38
N TYR A 43 8.19 -4.63 -3.09
CA TYR A 43 8.88 -5.56 -2.21
C TYR A 43 10.23 -6.01 -2.78
N VAL A 44 10.29 -6.36 -4.07
CA VAL A 44 11.55 -6.79 -4.71
C VAL A 44 12.60 -5.69 -4.68
N ILE A 45 12.25 -4.45 -5.03
CA ILE A 45 13.21 -3.35 -4.99
C ILE A 45 13.62 -3.02 -3.56
N ASN A 46 12.71 -3.12 -2.60
CA ASN A 46 13.03 -2.97 -1.18
C ASN A 46 14.07 -4.00 -0.73
N ASP A 47 13.87 -5.28 -1.04
CA ASP A 47 14.79 -6.38 -0.69
C ASP A 47 16.18 -6.22 -1.35
N ILE A 48 16.25 -5.64 -2.56
CA ILE A 48 17.53 -5.33 -3.21
C ILE A 48 18.34 -4.31 -2.39
N PHE A 49 17.67 -3.27 -1.88
CA PHE A 49 18.30 -2.21 -1.09
C PHE A 49 18.45 -2.55 0.41
N ASP A 50 17.75 -3.58 0.91
CA ASP A 50 17.79 -4.03 2.32
C ASP A 50 18.79 -5.15 2.58
N GLN A 51 19.57 -5.59 1.59
CA GLN A 51 20.54 -6.68 1.79
C GLN A 51 21.47 -6.48 3.00
N GLY A 52 21.90 -5.24 3.27
CA GLY A 52 22.76 -4.91 4.40
C GLY A 52 22.05 -4.92 5.76
N THR A 53 20.79 -4.47 5.83
CA THR A 53 19.97 -4.51 7.06
C THR A 53 19.51 -5.94 7.33
N ASP A 54 19.05 -6.66 6.31
CA ASP A 54 18.53 -8.03 6.40
C ASP A 54 19.61 -9.05 6.76
N ALA A 55 20.87 -8.84 6.38
CA ALA A 55 21.97 -9.68 6.81
C ALA A 55 22.16 -9.69 8.34
N ILE A 56 21.75 -8.61 9.02
CA ILE A 56 21.85 -8.45 10.48
C ILE A 56 20.53 -8.86 11.14
N ASN A 57 19.41 -8.30 10.70
CA ASN A 57 18.11 -8.49 11.34
C ASN A 57 17.52 -9.87 11.03
N LYS A 58 17.63 -10.35 9.79
CA LYS A 58 16.89 -11.52 9.28
C LYS A 58 17.76 -12.38 8.34
N PRO A 59 18.93 -12.87 8.78
CA PRO A 59 19.90 -13.54 7.91
C PRO A 59 19.34 -14.80 7.23
N SER A 60 18.39 -15.50 7.85
CA SER A 60 17.78 -16.71 7.27
C SER A 60 16.69 -16.41 6.22
N ARG A 61 16.17 -15.18 6.15
CA ARG A 61 15.11 -14.77 5.20
C ARG A 61 15.63 -13.97 4.00
N MET A 62 16.91 -13.56 4.04
CA MET A 62 17.57 -12.85 2.95
C MET A 62 17.54 -13.70 1.66
N THR A 63 16.83 -13.21 0.64
CA THR A 63 16.63 -13.92 -0.63
C THR A 63 17.52 -13.37 -1.74
N VAL A 64 17.58 -12.04 -1.88
CA VAL A 64 18.47 -11.35 -2.82
C VAL A 64 19.91 -11.48 -2.32
N GLY A 65 20.84 -11.82 -3.22
CA GLY A 65 22.25 -12.06 -2.88
C GLY A 65 22.55 -13.47 -2.36
N LYS A 66 21.53 -14.25 -1.97
CA LYS A 66 21.68 -15.66 -1.57
C LYS A 66 21.07 -16.65 -2.56
N SER A 67 19.76 -16.58 -2.77
CA SER A 67 19.03 -17.52 -3.64
C SER A 67 18.79 -16.95 -5.04
N ILE A 68 18.72 -15.63 -5.14
CA ILE A 68 18.48 -14.91 -6.40
C ILE A 68 19.56 -13.84 -6.55
N SER A 69 20.14 -13.69 -7.74
CA SER A 69 21.12 -12.63 -7.98
C SER A 69 20.46 -11.25 -8.02
N GLU A 70 21.22 -10.20 -7.73
CA GLU A 70 20.71 -8.82 -7.80
C GLU A 70 20.16 -8.49 -9.20
N SER A 71 20.86 -8.93 -10.26
CA SER A 71 20.40 -8.72 -11.64
C SER A 71 19.05 -9.39 -11.91
N GLN A 72 18.85 -10.61 -11.42
CA GLN A 72 17.56 -11.29 -11.54
C GLN A 72 16.47 -10.56 -10.75
N ALA A 73 16.77 -10.07 -9.54
CA ALA A 73 15.84 -9.28 -8.74
C ALA A 73 15.47 -7.97 -9.44
N TYR A 74 16.44 -7.24 -10.02
CA TYR A 74 16.15 -6.04 -10.82
C TYR A 74 15.29 -6.34 -12.05
N ASN A 75 15.56 -7.43 -12.76
CA ASN A 75 14.73 -7.85 -13.89
C ASN A 75 13.30 -8.16 -13.46
N LEU A 76 13.13 -8.82 -12.31
CA LEU A 76 11.81 -9.11 -11.73
C LEU A 76 11.08 -7.82 -11.34
N TYR A 77 11.77 -6.88 -10.68
CA TYR A 77 11.23 -5.56 -10.34
C TYR A 77 10.74 -4.81 -11.58
N VAL A 78 11.56 -4.75 -12.63
CA VAL A 78 11.22 -4.07 -13.88
C VAL A 78 10.03 -4.76 -14.56
N GLY A 79 10.04 -6.08 -14.67
CA GLY A 79 8.94 -6.85 -15.26
C GLY A 79 7.61 -6.63 -14.54
N LEU A 80 7.61 -6.75 -13.20
CA LEU A 80 6.42 -6.54 -12.38
C LEU A 80 5.89 -5.10 -12.49
N THR A 81 6.79 -4.12 -12.47
CA THR A 81 6.41 -2.70 -12.58
C THR A 81 5.82 -2.38 -13.95
N ILE A 82 6.43 -2.87 -15.04
CA ILE A 82 5.93 -2.69 -16.41
C ILE A 82 4.54 -3.32 -16.57
N VAL A 83 4.36 -4.56 -16.08
CA VAL A 83 3.05 -5.24 -16.13
C VAL A 83 2.01 -4.45 -15.33
N GLY A 84 2.34 -4.06 -14.11
CA GLY A 84 1.43 -3.32 -13.23
C GLY A 84 1.01 -1.98 -13.83
N VAL A 85 1.96 -1.16 -14.25
CA VAL A 85 1.70 0.15 -14.88
C VAL A 85 1.01 0.00 -16.23
N GLY A 86 1.40 -1.00 -17.04
CA GLY A 86 0.79 -1.28 -18.34
C GLY A 86 -0.70 -1.64 -18.24
N ILE A 87 -1.06 -2.49 -17.27
CA ILE A 87 -2.47 -2.78 -16.96
C ILE A 87 -3.18 -1.51 -16.48
N GLY A 88 -2.56 -0.72 -15.63
CA GLY A 88 -3.12 0.55 -15.16
C GLY A 88 -3.42 1.55 -16.28
N PHE A 89 -2.51 1.65 -17.25
CA PHE A 89 -2.71 2.44 -18.47
C PHE A 89 -3.90 1.91 -19.29
N TYR A 90 -3.96 0.60 -19.50
CA TYR A 90 -5.10 -0.04 -20.20
C TYR A 90 -6.43 0.30 -19.51
N LEU A 91 -6.54 0.08 -18.20
CA LEU A 91 -7.77 0.31 -17.44
C LEU A 91 -8.18 1.79 -17.42
N SER A 92 -7.21 2.70 -17.36
CA SER A 92 -7.48 4.15 -17.40
C SER A 92 -8.14 4.57 -18.72
N ASN A 93 -7.76 3.93 -19.83
CA ASN A 93 -8.40 4.14 -21.13
C ASN A 93 -9.79 3.48 -21.19
N VAL A 94 -9.95 2.28 -20.62
CA VAL A 94 -11.25 1.58 -20.54
C VAL A 94 -12.31 2.44 -19.86
N ILE A 95 -11.96 3.12 -18.76
CA ILE A 95 -12.88 4.01 -18.03
C ILE A 95 -12.96 5.43 -18.63
N SER A 96 -12.37 5.66 -19.81
CA SER A 96 -12.32 6.97 -20.48
C SER A 96 -11.67 8.10 -19.65
N LYS A 97 -10.70 7.75 -18.80
CA LYS A 97 -9.92 8.69 -17.96
C LYS A 97 -8.41 8.42 -18.12
N PRO A 98 -7.81 8.68 -19.29
CA PRO A 98 -6.40 8.36 -19.55
C PRO A 98 -5.42 9.00 -18.55
N GLY A 99 -5.76 10.18 -17.98
CA GLY A 99 -4.96 10.83 -16.95
C GLY A 99 -4.78 10.00 -15.68
N PHE A 100 -5.68 9.05 -15.38
CA PHE A 100 -5.56 8.17 -14.21
C PHE A 100 -4.42 7.16 -14.33
N ALA A 101 -3.83 6.98 -15.52
CA ALA A 101 -2.65 6.15 -15.68
C ALA A 101 -1.46 6.69 -14.86
N SER A 102 -1.42 8.01 -14.62
CA SER A 102 -0.40 8.65 -13.78
C SER A 102 -0.39 8.12 -12.34
N ILE A 103 -1.53 7.67 -11.82
CA ILE A 103 -1.64 7.11 -10.46
C ILE A 103 -0.71 5.91 -10.30
N PHE A 104 -0.73 4.96 -11.24
CA PHE A 104 0.11 3.76 -11.17
C PHE A 104 1.60 4.09 -11.30
N VAL A 105 1.94 5.05 -12.16
CA VAL A 105 3.32 5.54 -12.32
C VAL A 105 3.80 6.19 -11.03
N LEU A 106 2.98 7.04 -10.41
CA LEU A 106 3.31 7.72 -9.15
C LEU A 106 3.47 6.73 -8.00
N ILE A 107 2.62 5.71 -7.90
CA ILE A 107 2.76 4.64 -6.90
C ILE A 107 4.08 3.90 -7.09
N ALA A 108 4.39 3.46 -8.31
CA ALA A 108 5.63 2.75 -8.61
C ALA A 108 6.87 3.62 -8.32
N ALA A 109 6.85 4.89 -8.73
CA ALA A 109 7.91 5.85 -8.45
C ALA A 109 8.08 6.09 -6.94
N THR A 110 6.98 6.21 -6.20
CA THR A 110 7.00 6.40 -4.75
C THR A 110 7.59 5.19 -4.04
N LEU A 111 7.26 3.97 -4.46
CA LEU A 111 7.87 2.73 -3.92
C LEU A 111 9.39 2.68 -4.17
N TYR A 112 9.83 3.12 -5.34
CA TYR A 112 11.26 3.20 -5.65
C TYR A 112 11.97 4.27 -4.80
N LEU A 113 11.39 5.48 -4.68
CA LEU A 113 11.93 6.55 -3.84
C LEU A 113 11.95 6.15 -2.35
N TYR A 114 10.93 5.41 -1.92
CA TYR A 114 10.88 4.82 -0.58
C TYR A 114 12.07 3.88 -0.34
N ALA A 115 12.26 2.89 -1.21
CA ALA A 115 13.30 1.87 -1.04
C ALA A 115 14.73 2.46 -1.06
N THR A 116 14.92 3.57 -1.77
CA THR A 116 16.24 4.19 -2.00
C THR A 116 16.60 5.25 -0.96
N SER A 117 15.64 6.06 -0.51
CA SER A 117 15.94 7.26 0.29
C SER A 117 14.98 7.49 1.45
N LEU A 118 13.66 7.36 1.24
CA LEU A 118 12.70 7.81 2.25
C LEU A 118 12.59 6.85 3.45
N LYS A 119 12.95 5.57 3.27
CA LYS A 119 12.97 4.59 4.38
C LYS A 119 13.95 4.96 5.50
N GLN A 120 14.99 5.74 5.19
CA GLN A 120 16.02 6.12 6.17
C GLN A 120 15.59 7.28 7.08
N MET A 121 14.42 7.88 6.82
CA MET A 121 13.91 9.06 7.51
C MET A 121 12.88 8.68 8.60
N LEU A 122 13.07 9.24 9.80
CA LEU A 122 12.34 8.98 11.05
C LEU A 122 10.91 8.44 10.96
N LEU A 123 9.99 9.16 10.33
CA LEU A 123 8.58 8.76 10.19
C LEU A 123 8.08 8.81 8.75
N ILE A 124 8.88 9.38 7.84
CA ILE A 124 8.44 9.64 6.46
C ILE A 124 8.27 8.31 5.72
N GLY A 125 9.19 7.36 5.92
CA GLY A 125 9.06 6.01 5.36
C GLY A 125 7.76 5.33 5.81
N ASN A 126 7.49 5.30 7.12
CA ASN A 126 6.30 4.66 7.67
C ASN A 126 5.00 5.29 7.16
N VAL A 127 4.95 6.63 7.10
CA VAL A 127 3.77 7.36 6.57
C VAL A 127 3.55 7.03 5.10
N ILE A 128 4.61 6.98 4.28
CA ILE A 128 4.49 6.70 2.85
C ILE A 128 3.96 5.29 2.61
N VAL A 129 4.51 4.27 3.29
CA VAL A 129 4.05 2.88 3.14
C VAL A 129 2.59 2.75 3.61
N ALA A 130 2.23 3.40 4.71
CA ALA A 130 0.85 3.45 5.18
C ALA A 130 -0.11 4.15 4.20
N LEU A 131 0.31 5.28 3.60
CA LEU A 131 -0.47 5.97 2.57
C LEU A 131 -0.66 5.11 1.33
N LEU A 132 0.39 4.43 0.85
CA LEU A 132 0.30 3.56 -0.32
C LEU A 132 -0.65 2.38 -0.08
N LEU A 133 -0.60 1.75 1.10
CA LEU A 133 -1.54 0.69 1.46
C LEU A 133 -2.98 1.23 1.56
N SER A 134 -3.17 2.37 2.22
CA SER A 134 -4.47 3.04 2.32
C SER A 134 -5.05 3.36 0.94
N PHE A 135 -4.22 3.88 0.05
CA PHE A 135 -4.60 4.23 -1.30
C PHE A 135 -5.00 3.01 -2.15
N SER A 136 -4.52 1.81 -1.83
CA SER A 136 -4.97 0.57 -2.48
C SER A 136 -6.46 0.25 -2.26
N VAL A 137 -7.08 0.84 -1.24
CA VAL A 137 -8.54 0.81 -1.02
C VAL A 137 -9.22 1.91 -1.84
N VAL A 138 -8.66 3.12 -1.84
CA VAL A 138 -9.19 4.27 -2.58
C VAL A 138 -9.23 4.02 -4.09
N ILE A 139 -8.24 3.30 -4.63
CA ILE A 139 -8.16 3.00 -6.07
C ILE A 139 -9.40 2.24 -6.59
N ILE A 140 -10.07 1.48 -5.72
CA ILE A 140 -11.34 0.81 -6.03
C ILE A 140 -12.39 1.86 -6.38
N GLY A 141 -12.59 2.85 -5.51
CA GLY A 141 -13.54 3.93 -5.74
C GLY A 141 -13.20 4.75 -6.98
N VAL A 142 -11.91 5.02 -7.21
CA VAL A 142 -11.43 5.82 -8.35
C VAL A 142 -11.70 5.14 -9.70
N PHE A 143 -11.50 3.82 -9.80
CA PHE A 143 -11.64 3.10 -11.05
C PHE A 143 -13.01 2.48 -11.28
N ASP A 144 -13.79 2.31 -10.22
CA ASP A 144 -14.97 1.47 -10.27
C ASP A 144 -16.28 2.19 -9.91
N LEU A 145 -16.23 3.13 -8.96
CA LEU A 145 -17.39 3.96 -8.57
C LEU A 145 -17.41 5.29 -9.33
N TYR A 146 -16.30 6.03 -9.30
CA TYR A 146 -16.22 7.38 -9.86
C TYR A 146 -16.62 7.44 -11.35
N PRO A 147 -16.16 6.54 -12.24
CA PRO A 147 -16.55 6.61 -13.65
C PRO A 147 -18.01 6.21 -13.91
N ALA A 148 -18.62 5.45 -13.00
CA ALA A 148 -20.02 5.03 -13.07
C ALA A 148 -20.98 5.99 -12.33
N THR A 149 -20.44 7.09 -11.77
CA THR A 149 -21.23 8.10 -11.05
C THR A 149 -21.85 9.08 -12.04
N GLY A 150 -23.18 9.14 -12.06
CA GLY A 150 -24.00 10.09 -12.81
C GLY A 150 -24.87 10.96 -11.89
N PRO A 151 -25.66 11.89 -12.46
CA PRO A 151 -26.56 12.75 -11.67
C PRO A 151 -27.55 11.97 -10.80
N ASP A 152 -28.07 10.85 -11.32
CA ASP A 152 -29.17 10.10 -10.70
C ASP A 152 -28.72 9.20 -9.53
N ASN A 153 -27.45 8.78 -9.49
CA ASN A 153 -26.90 7.89 -8.46
C ASN A 153 -25.83 8.55 -7.59
N LYS A 154 -25.60 9.87 -7.74
CA LYS A 154 -24.51 10.60 -7.08
C LYS A 154 -24.52 10.45 -5.56
N GLN A 155 -25.69 10.50 -4.94
CA GLN A 155 -25.82 10.37 -3.49
C GLN A 155 -25.38 8.97 -3.02
N GLN A 156 -25.89 7.92 -3.68
CA GLN A 156 -25.54 6.53 -3.35
C GLN A 156 -24.05 6.26 -3.57
N MET A 157 -23.50 6.69 -4.71
CA MET A 157 -22.07 6.55 -5.02
C MET A 157 -21.20 7.33 -4.02
N GLY A 158 -21.64 8.51 -3.60
CA GLY A 158 -20.97 9.30 -2.57
C GLY A 158 -20.90 8.57 -1.22
N ILE A 159 -21.99 7.89 -0.82
CA ILE A 159 -22.01 7.07 0.40
C ILE A 159 -21.02 5.90 0.28
N LEU A 160 -21.06 5.15 -0.82
CA LEU A 160 -20.14 4.02 -1.03
C LEU A 160 -18.67 4.47 -1.06
N PHE A 161 -18.39 5.61 -1.69
CA PHE A 161 -17.04 6.18 -1.71
C PHE A 161 -16.61 6.67 -0.33
N SER A 162 -17.51 7.26 0.46
CA SER A 162 -17.23 7.65 1.85
C SER A 162 -16.85 6.44 2.70
N ILE A 163 -17.59 5.33 2.57
CA ILE A 163 -17.27 4.09 3.27
C ILE A 163 -15.88 3.58 2.88
N LEU A 164 -15.51 3.60 1.59
CA LEU A 164 -14.14 3.27 1.17
C LEU A 164 -13.10 4.17 1.84
N LEU A 165 -13.36 5.48 1.95
CA LEU A 165 -12.46 6.40 2.62
C LEU A 165 -12.30 6.07 4.10
N ASP A 166 -13.39 5.70 4.79
CA ASP A 166 -13.33 5.29 6.20
C ASP A 166 -12.41 4.08 6.39
N TYR A 167 -12.58 3.05 5.56
CA TYR A 167 -11.70 1.88 5.56
C TYR A 167 -10.26 2.21 5.16
N ALA A 168 -10.06 3.15 4.23
CA ALA A 168 -8.73 3.62 3.86
C ALA A 168 -8.03 4.31 5.05
N VAL A 169 -8.76 5.11 5.83
CA VAL A 169 -8.24 5.74 7.06
C VAL A 169 -7.89 4.69 8.12
N PHE A 170 -8.73 3.67 8.32
CA PHE A 170 -8.38 2.54 9.20
C PHE A 170 -7.15 1.76 8.72
N ALA A 171 -7.08 1.45 7.43
CA ALA A 171 -5.92 0.78 6.83
C ALA A 171 -4.64 1.61 7.01
N PHE A 172 -4.72 2.94 6.85
CA PHE A 172 -3.61 3.85 7.13
C PHE A 172 -3.16 3.76 8.59
N MET A 173 -4.07 3.94 9.55
CA MET A 173 -3.74 3.96 10.98
C MET A 173 -3.09 2.65 11.44
N ILE A 174 -3.69 1.51 11.05
CA ILE A 174 -3.19 0.18 11.42
C ILE A 174 -1.82 -0.06 10.80
N ASN A 175 -1.65 0.27 9.51
CA ASN A 175 -0.38 0.02 8.85
C ASN A 175 0.73 0.95 9.32
N PHE A 176 0.42 2.22 9.63
CA PHE A 176 1.38 3.15 10.21
C PHE A 176 1.93 2.62 11.53
N MET A 177 1.07 2.12 12.43
CA MET A 177 1.52 1.47 13.67
C MET A 177 2.35 0.22 13.38
N ARG A 178 1.93 -0.61 12.43
CA ARG A 178 2.65 -1.83 12.04
C ARG A 178 4.07 -1.52 11.55
N GLU A 179 4.25 -0.47 10.75
CA GLU A 179 5.58 -0.09 10.27
C GLU A 179 6.46 0.41 11.42
N ILE A 180 5.93 1.15 12.41
CA ILE A 180 6.72 1.50 13.60
C ILE A 180 7.10 0.26 14.42
N VAL A 181 6.20 -0.73 14.54
CA VAL A 181 6.53 -2.01 15.22
C VAL A 181 7.65 -2.75 14.47
N LYS A 182 7.62 -2.73 13.13
CA LYS A 182 8.68 -3.32 12.31
C LYS A 182 10.02 -2.64 12.57
N ASP A 183 10.06 -1.30 12.61
CA ASP A 183 11.30 -0.58 12.94
C ASP A 183 11.84 -0.94 14.33
N ILE A 184 10.96 -1.21 15.32
CA ILE A 184 11.39 -1.65 16.66
C ILE A 184 12.06 -3.03 16.60
N GLU A 185 11.53 -3.93 15.77
CA GLU A 185 12.10 -5.27 15.51
C GLU A 185 13.45 -5.16 14.77
N ASP A 186 13.53 -4.28 13.78
CA ASP A 186 14.67 -4.14 12.84
C ASP A 186 15.75 -3.14 13.31
N ASN A 187 15.61 -2.58 14.52
CA ASN A 187 16.43 -1.48 15.04
C ASN A 187 17.95 -1.71 14.98
N ASP A 188 18.43 -2.95 15.22
CA ASP A 188 19.87 -3.20 15.33
C ASP A 188 20.57 -3.18 13.96
N GLY A 189 19.93 -3.75 12.93
CA GLY A 189 20.38 -3.63 11.54
C GLY A 189 20.24 -2.20 11.02
N ASP A 190 19.13 -1.52 11.33
CA ASP A 190 18.90 -0.14 10.91
C ASP A 190 19.94 0.83 11.49
N PHE A 191 20.29 0.66 12.77
CA PHE A 191 21.32 1.46 13.43
C PHE A 191 22.70 1.26 12.79
N ASN A 192 23.08 0.01 12.51
CA ASN A 192 24.35 -0.32 11.88
C ASN A 192 24.46 0.20 10.44
N GLN A 193 23.33 0.41 9.75
CA GLN A 193 23.25 0.98 8.41
C GLN A 193 23.06 2.51 8.42
N GLY A 194 23.12 3.16 9.58
CA GLY A 194 23.04 4.61 9.71
C GLY A 194 21.66 5.20 9.44
N MET A 195 20.59 4.41 9.61
CA MET A 195 19.22 4.90 9.49
C MET A 195 18.80 5.72 10.71
N TYR A 196 17.84 6.63 10.52
CA TYR A 196 17.34 7.50 11.58
C TYR A 196 15.86 7.23 11.89
N THR A 197 15.49 5.99 12.24
CA THR A 197 14.10 5.59 12.54
C THR A 197 13.65 6.04 13.95
N LEU A 198 12.34 6.01 14.21
CA LEU A 198 11.79 6.36 15.53
C LEU A 198 12.45 5.57 16.70
N PRO A 199 12.56 4.23 16.68
CA PRO A 199 13.19 3.50 17.78
C PRO A 199 14.68 3.83 17.98
N ILE A 200 15.39 4.25 16.92
CA ILE A 200 16.76 4.74 17.03
C ILE A 200 16.80 6.10 17.75
N ALA A 201 15.87 7.00 17.44
CA ALA A 201 15.84 8.34 18.03
C ALA A 201 15.40 8.38 19.51
N ILE A 202 14.41 7.57 19.89
CA ILE A 202 13.82 7.62 21.25
C ILE A 202 14.03 6.34 22.07
N GLY A 203 14.63 5.30 21.49
CA GLY A 203 14.83 3.99 22.10
C GLY A 203 13.62 3.06 21.93
N LYS A 204 13.89 1.75 21.77
CA LYS A 204 12.88 0.69 21.56
C LYS A 204 11.70 0.75 22.54
N SER A 205 11.98 0.94 23.84
CA SER A 205 10.94 0.98 24.88
C SER A 205 10.00 2.18 24.73
N ARG A 206 10.52 3.37 24.40
CA ARG A 206 9.67 4.56 24.21
C ARG A 206 8.89 4.46 22.91
N ALA A 207 9.50 3.96 21.84
CA ALA A 207 8.79 3.70 20.58
C ALA A 207 7.63 2.71 20.77
N ALA A 208 7.82 1.63 21.54
CA ALA A 208 6.75 0.70 21.87
C ALA A 208 5.60 1.36 22.65
N LYS A 209 5.91 2.25 23.61
CA LYS A 209 4.90 3.04 24.33
C LYS A 209 4.15 4.00 23.40
N THR A 210 4.84 4.60 22.42
CA THR A 210 4.22 5.44 21.39
C THR A 210 3.23 4.64 20.56
N VAL A 211 3.61 3.46 20.07
CA VAL A 211 2.69 2.57 19.33
C VAL A 211 1.49 2.18 20.20
N PHE A 212 1.72 1.82 21.46
CA PHE A 212 0.65 1.50 22.40
C PHE A 212 -0.32 2.68 22.57
N ALA A 213 0.18 3.91 22.73
CA ALA A 213 -0.66 5.10 22.80
C ALA A 213 -1.43 5.35 21.49
N LEU A 214 -0.78 5.18 20.33
CA LEU A 214 -1.42 5.34 19.01
C LEU A 214 -2.53 4.31 18.79
N SER A 215 -2.46 3.12 19.40
CA SER A 215 -3.49 2.08 19.27
C SER A 215 -4.86 2.48 19.83
N PHE A 216 -4.91 3.46 20.73
CA PHE A 216 -6.18 4.01 21.22
C PHE A 216 -6.92 4.85 20.17
N ILE A 217 -6.23 5.39 19.15
CA ILE A 217 -6.85 6.19 18.10
C ILE A 217 -7.87 5.38 17.30
N PRO A 218 -7.50 4.26 16.63
CA PRO A 218 -8.47 3.46 15.90
C PRO A 218 -9.57 2.89 16.80
N LEU A 219 -9.26 2.56 18.07
CA LEU A 219 -10.28 2.14 19.04
C LEU A 219 -11.31 3.24 19.30
N ALA A 220 -10.87 4.48 19.54
CA ALA A 220 -11.75 5.62 19.73
C ALA A 220 -12.58 5.92 18.46
N THR A 221 -11.97 5.81 17.28
CA THR A 221 -12.68 5.97 15.99
C THR A 221 -13.76 4.91 15.81
N ILE A 222 -13.51 3.65 16.17
CA ILE A 222 -14.54 2.59 16.14
C ILE A 222 -15.68 2.90 17.11
N LEU A 223 -15.37 3.34 18.34
CA LEU A 223 -16.40 3.71 19.31
C LEU A 223 -17.25 4.89 18.83
N TYR A 224 -16.66 5.85 18.12
CA TYR A 224 -17.41 6.92 17.48
C TYR A 224 -18.32 6.40 16.36
N TYR A 225 -17.87 5.42 15.57
CA TYR A 225 -18.68 4.81 14.50
C TYR A 225 -19.86 3.97 14.99
N ILE A 226 -19.79 3.44 16.22
CA ILE A 226 -20.85 2.62 16.82
C ILE A 226 -21.96 3.48 17.45
N ASN A 227 -21.64 4.71 17.86
CA ASN A 227 -22.59 5.65 18.49
C ASN A 227 -23.27 6.56 17.47
#